data_AF-A6JR29-F1
#
_entry.id   AF-A6JR29-F1
#
_cell.length_a   1.000
_cell.length_b   1.000
_cell.length_c   1.000
_cell.angle_alpha   90.00
_cell.angle_beta   90.00
_cell.angle_gamma   90.00
#
_symmetry.space_group_name_H-M   'P 1'
#
loop_
_entity.id
_entity.type
_entity.pdbx_description
1 polymer ?
#
loop_
_entity_poly.entity_id
_entity_poly.type
_entity_poly.pdbx_seq_one_letter_code
_entity_poly.pdbx_strand_id
1 'polypeptide(L)'
;MEPPKLNPVVEPLSWMLGTWLSEPPGVGTFPTLQPFQYLEEVHISHVGQPMLNFSFNSFHPETHKPMHRECGFIRLKPDTNKVAFVSAQNTDHAEIQAEF
;
A
#
# COMPACT_ATOMS: atom_id res chain seq x y z
N MET A 1 -12.01 -23.46 -1.23
CA MET A 1 -12.22 -22.84 0.10
C MET A 1 -12.94 -21.54 -0.13
N GLU A 2 -13.93 -21.22 0.71
CA GLU A 2 -14.65 -19.95 0.64
C GLU A 2 -13.70 -18.78 0.98
N PRO A 3 -13.79 -17.63 0.29
CA PRO A 3 -12.99 -16.48 0.66
C PRO A 3 -13.28 -16.05 2.10
N PRO A 4 -12.26 -15.69 2.90
CA PRO A 4 -12.46 -15.26 4.27
C PRO A 4 -13.39 -14.03 4.31
N LYS A 5 -14.31 -14.00 5.28
CA LYS A 5 -15.23 -12.88 5.46
C LYS A 5 -14.46 -11.61 5.87
N LEU A 6 -14.83 -10.46 5.31
CA LEU A 6 -14.27 -9.17 5.70
C LEU A 6 -14.59 -8.86 7.17
N ASN A 7 -13.59 -8.42 7.93
CA ASN A 7 -13.78 -8.03 9.32
C ASN A 7 -14.54 -6.69 9.39
N PRO A 8 -15.59 -6.55 10.21
CA PRO A 8 -16.34 -5.29 10.31
C PRO A 8 -15.49 -4.07 10.68
N VAL A 9 -14.37 -4.27 11.39
CA VAL A 9 -13.45 -3.18 11.75
C VAL A 9 -12.84 -2.51 10.52
N VAL A 10 -12.64 -3.22 9.41
CA VAL A 10 -12.03 -2.67 8.18
C VAL A 10 -13.05 -2.43 7.07
N GLU A 11 -14.34 -2.60 7.34
CA GLU A 11 -15.40 -2.29 6.38
C GLU A 11 -15.32 -0.85 5.85
N PRO A 12 -14.99 0.18 6.67
CA PRO A 12 -14.82 1.56 6.18
C PRO A 12 -13.66 1.74 5.19
N LEU A 13 -12.72 0.79 5.13
CA LEU A 13 -11.58 0.79 4.21
C LEU A 13 -11.76 -0.20 3.05
N SER A 14 -12.93 -0.84 2.93
CA SER A 14 -13.21 -1.85 1.91
C SER A 14 -13.03 -1.34 0.47
N TRP A 15 -13.20 -0.04 0.26
CA TRP A 15 -12.99 0.62 -1.04
C TRP A 15 -11.54 0.55 -1.53
N MET A 16 -10.57 0.29 -0.65
CA MET A 16 -9.16 0.14 -1.01
C MET A 16 -8.84 -1.27 -1.55
N LEU A 17 -9.69 -2.26 -1.27
CA LEU A 17 -9.42 -3.65 -1.63
C LEU A 17 -9.35 -3.83 -3.13
N GLY A 18 -8.29 -4.49 -3.60
CA GLY A 18 -8.11 -4.77 -5.02
C GLY A 18 -6.65 -4.79 -5.45
N THR A 19 -6.48 -4.96 -6.75
CA THR A 19 -5.22 -4.72 -7.45
C THR A 19 -5.37 -3.44 -8.26
N TRP A 20 -4.44 -2.52 -8.06
CA TRP A 20 -4.44 -1.20 -8.69
C TRP A 20 -3.15 -1.05 -9.48
N LEU A 21 -3.25 -0.43 -10.65
CA LEU A 21 -2.13 -0.14 -11.53
C LEU A 21 -2.07 1.37 -11.77
N SER A 22 -0.87 1.93 -11.75
CA SER A 22 -0.66 3.33 -12.07
C SER A 22 -0.98 3.60 -13.54
N GLU A 23 -2.03 4.35 -13.82
CA GLU A 23 -2.32 4.89 -15.14
C GLU A 23 -2.90 6.32 -15.01
N PRO A 24 -2.18 7.37 -15.45
CA PRO A 24 -0.83 7.37 -16.04
C PRO A 24 0.27 6.94 -15.04
N PRO A 25 1.53 6.72 -15.49
CA PRO A 25 2.65 6.43 -14.60
C PRO A 25 2.81 7.47 -13.47
N GLY A 26 3.25 7.00 -12.31
CA GLY A 26 3.58 7.86 -11.17
C GLY A 26 4.75 8.79 -11.49
N VAL A 27 4.80 9.94 -10.82
CA VAL A 27 5.86 10.95 -10.99
C VAL A 27 6.57 11.16 -9.66
N GLY A 28 7.84 10.78 -9.61
CA GLY A 28 8.73 11.03 -8.48
C GLY A 28 9.47 12.36 -8.65
N THR A 29 9.43 13.21 -7.62
CA THR A 29 10.20 14.46 -7.57
C THR A 29 10.82 14.66 -6.20
N PHE A 30 12.02 15.23 -6.16
CA PHE A 30 12.69 15.63 -4.93
C PHE A 30 13.69 16.75 -5.26
N PRO A 31 13.95 17.75 -4.38
CA PRO A 31 14.76 18.93 -4.74
C PRO A 31 16.16 18.63 -5.30
N THR A 32 16.76 17.49 -4.94
CA THR A 32 18.09 17.08 -5.39
C THR A 32 18.07 16.04 -6.51
N LEU A 33 16.90 15.66 -7.03
CA LEU A 33 16.74 14.64 -8.07
C LEU A 33 16.08 15.25 -9.32
N GLN A 34 16.43 14.74 -10.49
CA GLN A 34 15.65 14.99 -11.69
C GLN A 34 14.28 14.29 -11.56
N PRO A 35 13.17 14.92 -11.98
CA PRO A 35 11.88 14.25 -12.04
C PRO A 35 11.97 12.96 -12.85
N PHE A 36 11.34 11.90 -12.36
CA PHE A 36 11.31 10.60 -13.04
C PHE A 36 9.91 10.00 -12.98
N GLN A 37 9.65 9.06 -13.89
CA GLN A 37 8.39 8.30 -13.92
C GLN A 37 8.62 6.86 -13.48
N TYR A 38 7.58 6.26 -12.89
CA TYR A 38 7.57 4.85 -12.51
C TYR A 38 6.18 4.25 -12.71
N LEU A 39 6.13 2.97 -13.05
CA LEU A 39 4.90 2.19 -12.95
C LEU A 39 4.77 1.66 -11.52
N GLU A 40 3.55 1.48 -11.05
CA GLU A 40 3.27 0.93 -9.73
C GLU A 40 2.11 -0.06 -9.79
N GLU A 41 2.33 -1.22 -9.19
CA GLU A 41 1.29 -2.21 -8.90
C GLU A 41 1.08 -2.25 -7.39
N VAL A 42 -0.16 -1.99 -6.99
CA VAL A 42 -0.60 -1.97 -5.60
C VAL A 42 -1.59 -3.11 -5.39
N HIS A 43 -1.28 -4.01 -4.48
CA HIS A 43 -2.18 -5.08 -4.05
C HIS A 43 -2.60 -4.86 -2.61
N ILE A 44 -3.90 -4.66 -2.37
CA ILE A 44 -4.49 -4.46 -1.05
C ILE A 44 -5.51 -5.57 -0.82
N SER A 45 -5.33 -6.33 0.27
CA SER A 45 -6.08 -7.56 0.54
C SER A 45 -6.39 -7.71 2.03
N HIS A 46 -7.16 -8.73 2.38
CA HIS A 46 -7.40 -9.12 3.77
C HIS A 46 -7.48 -10.64 3.90
N VAL A 47 -7.28 -11.13 5.11
CA VAL A 47 -7.46 -12.54 5.48
C VAL A 47 -8.52 -12.71 6.59
N GLY A 48 -9.35 -11.69 6.82
CA GLY A 48 -10.42 -11.68 7.83
C GLY A 48 -9.99 -11.15 9.21
N GLN A 49 -8.73 -10.77 9.34
CA GLN A 49 -8.21 -10.03 10.50
C GLN A 49 -8.67 -8.55 10.45
N PRO A 50 -8.63 -7.81 11.59
CA PRO A 50 -9.01 -6.39 11.64
C PRO A 50 -7.90 -5.48 11.09
N MET A 51 -7.40 -5.80 9.89
CA MET A 51 -6.39 -5.05 9.16
C MET A 51 -6.44 -5.41 7.67
N LEU A 52 -5.94 -4.50 6.83
CA LEU A 52 -5.64 -4.76 5.43
C LEU A 52 -4.13 -5.07 5.29
N ASN A 53 -3.80 -5.99 4.40
CA ASN A 53 -2.43 -6.24 3.97
C ASN A 53 -2.20 -5.42 2.70
N PHE A 54 -1.04 -4.78 2.55
CA PHE A 54 -0.68 -4.11 1.31
C PHE A 54 0.69 -4.57 0.78
N SER A 55 0.86 -4.43 -0.53
CA SER A 55 2.15 -4.49 -1.21
C SER A 55 2.16 -3.48 -2.34
N PHE A 56 3.09 -2.53 -2.31
CA PHE A 56 3.29 -1.54 -3.37
C PHE A 56 4.61 -1.84 -4.05
N ASN A 57 4.57 -2.10 -5.35
CA ASN A 57 5.72 -2.50 -6.13
C ASN A 57 5.87 -1.58 -7.34
N SER A 58 6.99 -0.87 -7.40
CA SER A 58 7.28 0.00 -8.54
C SER A 58 8.24 -0.62 -9.54
N PHE A 59 8.14 -0.16 -10.79
CA PHE A 59 8.90 -0.64 -11.93
C PHE A 59 9.32 0.51 -12.84
N HIS A 60 10.44 0.33 -13.52
CA HIS A 60 10.87 1.26 -14.56
C HIS A 60 9.88 1.23 -15.74
N PRO A 61 9.37 2.37 -16.25
CA PRO A 61 8.29 2.38 -17.24
C PRO A 61 8.59 1.66 -18.56
N GLU A 62 9.82 1.78 -19.06
CA GLU A 62 10.19 1.16 -20.35
C GLU A 62 10.72 -0.27 -20.22
N THR A 63 11.55 -0.53 -19.19
CA THR A 63 12.27 -1.81 -19.05
C THR A 63 11.57 -2.80 -18.14
N HIS A 64 10.54 -2.35 -17.40
CA HIS A 64 9.81 -3.12 -16.39
C HIS A 64 10.72 -3.71 -15.30
N LYS A 65 11.94 -3.19 -15.15
CA LYS A 65 12.85 -3.61 -14.08
C LYS A 65 12.24 -3.23 -12.73
N PRO A 66 12.23 -4.14 -11.74
CA PRO A 66 11.79 -3.82 -10.39
C PRO A 66 12.60 -2.65 -9.79
N MET A 67 11.90 -1.75 -9.10
CA MET A 67 12.47 -0.58 -8.41
C MET A 67 12.15 -0.65 -6.90
N HIS A 68 11.42 0.34 -6.37
CA HIS A 68 11.03 0.38 -4.96
C HIS A 68 9.96 -0.69 -4.67
N ARG A 69 10.01 -1.25 -3.46
CA ARG A 69 9.02 -2.21 -2.97
C ARG A 69 8.76 -1.94 -1.50
N GLU A 70 7.50 -1.96 -1.13
CA GLU A 70 7.10 -1.92 0.26
C GLU A 70 5.89 -2.79 0.54
N CYS A 71 5.78 -3.27 1.78
CA CYS A 71 4.65 -4.06 2.22
C CYS A 71 4.40 -3.87 3.71
N GLY A 72 3.19 -4.21 4.13
CA GLY A 72 2.82 -4.14 5.53
C GLY A 72 1.32 -4.15 5.76
N PHE A 73 0.88 -3.38 6.76
CA PHE A 73 -0.49 -3.44 7.26
C PHE A 73 -1.12 -2.07 7.45
N ILE A 74 -2.42 -1.98 7.14
CA ILE A 74 -3.29 -0.85 7.44
C ILE A 74 -4.28 -1.29 8.52
N ARG A 75 -4.28 -0.60 9.66
CA ARG A 75 -5.11 -0.94 10.83
C ARG A 75 -6.05 0.21 11.13
N LEU A 76 -7.33 -0.10 11.34
CA LEU A 76 -8.29 0.86 11.88
C LEU A 76 -8.43 0.63 13.39
N LYS A 77 -8.36 1.70 14.18
CA LYS A 77 -8.72 1.62 15.60
C LYS A 77 -10.25 1.46 15.69
N PRO A 78 -10.77 0.39 16.34
CA PRO A 78 -12.20 0.14 16.45
C PRO A 78 -12.97 1.36 16.97
N ASP A 79 -14.18 1.55 16.44
CA ASP A 79 -15.11 2.62 16.83
C ASP A 79 -14.58 4.05 16.59
N THR A 80 -13.59 4.20 15.71
CA THR A 80 -13.01 5.49 15.32
C THR A 80 -12.70 5.55 13.81
N ASN A 81 -12.28 6.71 13.34
CA ASN A 81 -11.69 6.89 12.01
C ASN A 81 -10.15 6.92 12.03
N LYS A 82 -9.52 6.50 13.14
CA LYS A 82 -8.07 6.59 13.32
C LYS A 82 -7.38 5.40 12.67
N VAL A 83 -6.43 5.69 11.78
CA VAL A 83 -5.67 4.70 11.02
C VAL A 83 -4.23 4.63 11.53
N ALA A 84 -3.68 3.43 11.58
CA ALA A 84 -2.25 3.19 11.69
C ALA A 84 -1.76 2.40 10.47
N PHE A 85 -0.70 2.88 9.85
CA PHE A 85 -0.02 2.29 8.71
C PHE A 85 1.38 1.85 9.14
N VAL A 86 1.74 0.60 8.89
CA VAL A 86 3.05 0.04 9.20
C VAL A 86 3.65 -0.50 7.92
N SER A 87 4.83 -0.02 7.54
CA SER A 87 5.50 -0.39 6.28
C SER A 87 6.93 -0.84 6.51
N ALA A 88 7.36 -1.84 5.73
CA ALA A 88 8.75 -2.21 5.54
C ALA A 88 9.11 -2.05 4.06
N GLN A 89 10.24 -1.40 3.79
CA GLN A 89 10.69 -1.01 2.45
C GLN A 89 11.96 -1.77 2.06
N ASN A 90 12.13 -2.07 0.77
CA ASN A 90 13.32 -2.76 0.25
C ASN A 90 14.61 -1.93 0.27
N THR A 91 14.54 -0.72 0.82
CA THR A 91 15.65 0.21 1.07
C THR A 91 16.15 0.11 2.52
N ASP A 92 15.80 -0.94 3.25
CA ASP A 92 16.11 -1.16 4.67
C ASP A 92 15.49 -0.13 5.62
N HIS A 93 14.35 0.46 5.23
CA HIS A 93 13.57 1.38 6.06
C HIS A 93 12.29 0.71 6.57
N ALA A 94 11.87 1.06 7.78
CA ALA A 94 10.57 0.73 8.31
C ALA A 94 9.92 1.97 8.92
N GLU A 95 8.60 2.11 8.75
CA GLU A 95 7.86 3.27 9.23
C GLU A 95 6.56 2.88 9.92
N ILE A 96 6.14 3.73 10.85
CA ILE A 96 4.83 3.70 11.48
C ILE A 96 4.24 5.09 11.33
N GLN A 97 3.12 5.19 10.63
CA GLN A 97 2.33 6.41 10.53
C GLN A 97 1.02 6.16 11.26
N ALA A 98 0.73 6.93 12.31
CA ALA A 98 -0.47 6.73 13.12
C ALA A 98 -1.11 8.08 13.44
N GLU A 99 -2.43 8.14 13.29
CA GLU A 99 -3.22 9.24 13.80
C GLU A 99 -3.73 8.90 15.20
N PHE A 100 -3.48 9.77 16.17
CA PHE A 100 -4.00 9.68 17.53
C PHE A 100 -5.32 10.45 17.67
#